data_AF-A0A420MQK8-F1
#
_entry.id   AF-A0A420MQK8-F1
#
_cell.length_a   1.000
_cell.length_b   1.000
_cell.length_c   1.000
_cell.angle_alpha   90.00
_cell.angle_beta   90.00
_cell.angle_gamma   90.00
#
_symmetry.space_group_name_H-M   'P 1'
#
loop_
_entity.id
_entity.type
_entity.pdbx_description
1 polymer ?
#
loop_
_entity_poly.entity_id
_entity_poly.type
_entity_poly.pdbx_seq_one_letter_code
_entity_poly.pdbx_strand_id
1 'polypeptide(L)'
;MADSPTIHSTLSVVSGQLCFGSLHNIWFGSSAPSQGLPVAPPQPSGTVKAHSINYNVAAQKGIWNVFKLVVSETSDTVAWFVAHADIDPRQEVDKILRISGSPYEPDHGSTMNNDATSRAGVFVINRYDWSYYDKRCFDEIGEGQEEGDDDMLANSNSLGLVDRSVVQEMVQRWQGERPSRRDSAEHGIWLYIPHGEYMFGRFGFNDTHTAARSFLFFSVYTEFTRTSFLGIPGTLREHMTPQERFERELREGVDFSGMEKVQDMVSCQYVSPPPASEQLGPYDPSDYILREQDIKPVRSYREE
;
A
#
# COMPACT_ATOMS: atom_id res chain seq x y z
N MET A 1 -21.37 11.15 -21.31
CA MET A 1 -20.81 10.58 -20.06
C MET A 1 -19.49 11.28 -19.80
N ALA A 2 -19.04 11.39 -18.55
CA ALA A 2 -17.77 12.06 -18.27
C ALA A 2 -16.60 11.16 -18.71
N ASP A 3 -15.71 11.69 -19.54
CA ASP A 3 -14.56 10.96 -20.07
C ASP A 3 -13.33 11.05 -19.15
N SER A 4 -13.44 11.78 -18.03
CA SER A 4 -12.34 12.06 -17.10
C SER A 4 -12.81 12.02 -15.64
N PRO A 5 -12.01 11.48 -14.70
CA PRO A 5 -12.36 11.42 -13.29
C PRO A 5 -12.66 12.79 -12.69
N THR A 6 -13.61 12.82 -11.75
CA THR A 6 -13.92 14.05 -11.02
C THR A 6 -12.80 14.36 -10.02
N ILE A 7 -12.14 15.50 -10.18
CA ILE A 7 -11.17 16.01 -9.22
C ILE A 7 -11.92 16.48 -7.98
N HIS A 8 -11.61 15.89 -6.82
CA HIS A 8 -12.21 16.25 -5.54
C HIS A 8 -11.57 17.51 -4.95
N SER A 9 -10.23 17.57 -4.97
CA SER A 9 -9.41 18.67 -4.48
C SER A 9 -8.03 18.59 -5.12
N THR A 10 -7.15 19.54 -4.79
CA THR A 10 -5.79 19.60 -5.32
C THR A 10 -4.77 19.84 -4.20
N LEU A 11 -3.57 19.30 -4.38
CA LEU A 11 -2.39 19.50 -3.54
C LEU A 11 -1.28 20.13 -4.39
N SER A 12 -0.67 21.22 -3.93
CA SER A 12 0.43 21.91 -4.59
C SER A 12 1.76 21.54 -3.92
N VAL A 13 2.64 20.88 -4.67
CA VAL A 13 3.97 20.46 -4.23
C VAL A 13 5.02 21.42 -4.79
N VAL A 14 5.61 22.23 -3.92
CA VAL A 14 6.58 23.28 -4.28
C VAL A 14 8.01 22.92 -3.89
N SER A 15 8.16 22.23 -2.76
CA SER A 15 9.44 21.78 -2.23
C SER A 15 10.07 20.66 -3.06
N GLY A 16 9.23 19.89 -3.79
CA GLY A 16 9.62 18.65 -4.45
C GLY A 16 9.73 17.47 -3.47
N GLN A 17 9.12 17.60 -2.30
CA GLN A 17 9.14 16.62 -1.22
C GLN A 17 7.76 16.55 -0.56
N LEU A 18 7.30 15.34 -0.28
CA LEU A 18 6.05 15.09 0.44
C LEU A 18 6.35 14.39 1.76
N CYS A 19 5.94 15.02 2.85
CA CYS A 19 5.89 14.39 4.16
C CYS A 19 4.56 13.68 4.34
N PHE A 20 4.57 12.46 4.89
CA PHE A 20 3.38 11.63 4.94
C PHE A 20 3.19 10.84 6.24
N GLY A 21 1.96 10.47 6.53
CA GLY A 21 1.59 9.58 7.65
C GLY A 21 0.70 10.26 8.70
N SER A 22 0.78 9.77 9.94
CA SER A 22 0.22 10.43 11.13
C SER A 22 0.92 11.76 11.40
N LEU A 23 0.31 12.61 12.24
CA LEU A 23 0.81 13.96 12.55
C LEU A 23 2.27 13.97 13.00
N HIS A 24 2.64 13.11 13.95
CA HIS A 24 4.01 13.01 14.46
C HIS A 24 5.01 12.52 13.40
N ASN A 25 4.59 11.64 12.48
CA ASN A 25 5.44 11.16 11.38
C ASN A 25 5.64 12.24 10.32
N ILE A 26 4.59 12.98 9.95
CA ILE A 26 4.69 14.13 9.05
C ILE A 26 5.66 15.16 9.65
N TRP A 27 5.51 15.47 10.94
CA TRP A 27 6.40 16.38 11.66
C TRP A 27 7.85 15.92 11.60
N PHE A 28 8.14 14.67 11.96
CA PHE A 28 9.47 14.09 11.85
C PHE A 28 10.02 14.19 10.41
N GLY A 29 9.20 13.85 9.42
CA GLY A 29 9.57 13.87 8.00
C GLY A 29 10.08 15.22 7.51
N SER A 30 9.59 16.33 8.08
CA SER A 30 10.06 17.67 7.72
C SER A 30 11.56 17.89 8.01
N SER A 31 12.07 17.21 9.03
CA SER A 31 13.48 17.25 9.44
C SER A 31 14.32 16.14 8.83
N ALA A 32 13.68 15.05 8.41
CA ALA A 32 14.36 13.88 7.87
C ALA A 32 14.84 14.12 6.41
N PRO A 33 15.93 13.45 5.98
CA PRO A 33 16.32 13.45 4.57
C PRO A 33 15.22 12.84 3.70
N SER A 34 15.01 13.43 2.51
CA SER A 34 14.09 12.83 1.54
C SER A 34 14.60 11.48 1.07
N GLN A 35 13.71 10.50 1.03
CA GLN A 35 13.96 9.19 0.48
C GLN A 35 13.47 9.13 -0.98
N GLY A 36 14.24 8.44 -1.83
CA GLY A 36 13.76 8.00 -3.14
C GLY A 36 12.94 6.71 -3.01
N LEU A 37 12.85 5.94 -4.09
CA LEU A 37 12.26 4.61 -4.06
C LEU A 37 13.07 3.70 -3.10
N PRO A 38 12.49 3.19 -2.00
CA PRO A 38 13.25 2.38 -1.06
C PRO A 38 13.67 1.07 -1.68
N VAL A 39 14.96 0.73 -1.55
CA VAL A 39 15.55 -0.54 -2.02
C VAL A 39 15.69 -1.54 -0.86
N ALA A 40 15.61 -1.06 0.38
CA ALA A 40 15.81 -1.91 1.55
C ALA A 40 14.58 -2.82 1.78
N PRO A 41 14.78 -4.14 1.93
CA PRO A 41 13.70 -5.04 2.31
C PRO A 41 13.15 -4.63 3.69
N PRO A 42 11.86 -4.86 3.96
CA PRO A 42 11.26 -4.57 5.25
C PRO A 42 12.04 -5.24 6.38
N GLN A 43 12.15 -4.56 7.51
CA GLN A 43 12.78 -5.13 8.69
C GLN A 43 11.76 -6.04 9.41
N PRO A 44 12.13 -7.29 9.70
CA PRO A 44 11.26 -8.19 10.44
C PRO A 44 11.22 -7.78 11.93
N SER A 45 10.02 -7.60 12.50
CA SER A 45 9.82 -7.35 13.93
C SER A 45 8.63 -8.16 14.46
N GLY A 46 8.90 -9.24 15.22
CA GLY A 46 7.84 -10.08 15.79
C GLY A 46 6.98 -10.76 14.72
N THR A 47 5.68 -10.48 14.65
CA THR A 47 4.77 -10.92 13.56
C THR A 47 4.54 -9.84 12.50
N VAL A 48 5.29 -8.73 12.58
CA VAL A 48 5.10 -7.52 11.78
C VAL A 48 6.30 -7.31 10.86
N LYS A 49 6.03 -7.01 9.59
CA LYS A 49 7.02 -6.52 8.62
C LYS A 49 6.77 -5.02 8.43
N ALA A 50 7.69 -4.19 8.91
CA ALA A 50 7.64 -2.73 8.78
C ALA A 50 8.89 -2.22 8.07
N HIS A 51 8.74 -1.17 7.27
CA HIS A 51 9.84 -0.55 6.56
C HIS A 51 10.48 0.53 7.43
N SER A 52 11.80 0.68 7.35
CA SER A 52 12.46 1.86 7.91
C SER A 52 12.24 3.04 6.96
N ILE A 53 11.33 3.95 7.34
CA ILE A 53 10.87 5.06 6.51
C ILE A 53 11.21 6.39 7.19
N ASN A 54 11.61 7.37 6.40
CA ASN A 54 11.85 8.75 6.84
C ASN A 54 10.58 9.62 6.82
N TYR A 55 9.45 9.09 6.36
CA TYR A 55 8.19 9.83 6.19
C TYR A 55 8.32 11.09 5.33
N ASN A 56 9.32 11.13 4.45
CA ASN A 56 9.62 12.23 3.54
C ASN A 56 10.09 11.63 2.21
N VAL A 57 9.24 11.67 1.18
CA VAL A 57 9.58 11.16 -0.16
C VAL A 57 9.88 12.29 -1.12
N ALA A 58 10.84 12.09 -2.02
CA ALA A 58 10.98 12.94 -3.19
C ALA A 58 9.70 12.87 -4.02
N ALA A 59 9.18 14.01 -4.45
CA ALA A 59 7.89 14.14 -5.12
C ALA A 59 7.98 15.10 -6.32
N GLN A 60 7.22 14.80 -7.37
CA GLN A 60 7.13 15.65 -8.53
C GLN A 60 6.50 16.98 -8.14
N LYS A 61 7.19 18.08 -8.46
CA LYS A 61 6.70 19.44 -8.21
C LYS A 61 5.52 19.75 -9.13
N GLY A 62 4.56 20.50 -8.61
CA GLY A 62 3.38 20.94 -9.35
C GLY A 62 2.10 20.57 -8.64
N ILE A 63 1.01 20.56 -9.40
CA ILE A 63 -0.33 20.26 -8.89
C ILE A 63 -0.56 18.76 -8.93
N TRP A 64 -1.09 18.23 -7.83
CA TRP A 64 -1.57 16.86 -7.70
C TRP A 64 -3.08 16.91 -7.50
N ASN A 65 -3.79 16.17 -8.33
CA ASN A 65 -5.24 16.01 -8.24
C ASN A 65 -5.58 14.89 -7.27
N VAL A 66 -6.56 15.15 -6.39
CA VAL A 66 -7.10 14.18 -5.45
C VAL A 66 -8.42 13.64 -6.00
N PHE A 67 -8.57 12.33 -6.00
CA PHE A 67 -9.72 11.62 -6.52
C PHE A 67 -10.33 10.73 -5.45
N LYS A 68 -11.65 10.78 -5.34
CA LYS A 68 -12.42 9.80 -4.58
C LYS A 68 -12.54 8.52 -5.41
N LEU A 69 -12.21 7.40 -4.79
CA LEU A 69 -12.52 6.09 -5.31
C LEU A 69 -13.74 5.55 -4.55
N VAL A 70 -14.78 5.20 -5.30
CA VAL A 70 -16.11 4.91 -4.75
C VAL A 70 -16.60 3.53 -5.13
N VAL A 71 -17.40 2.92 -4.27
CA VAL A 71 -18.16 1.72 -4.61
C VAL A 71 -19.17 2.07 -5.70
N SER A 72 -19.15 1.35 -6.81
CA SER A 72 -19.91 1.71 -8.01
C SER A 72 -21.42 1.69 -7.77
N GLU A 73 -21.90 0.89 -6.81
CA GLU A 73 -23.31 0.73 -6.50
C GLU A 73 -23.84 1.78 -5.51
N THR A 74 -23.04 2.21 -4.54
CA THR A 74 -23.48 3.12 -3.46
C THR A 74 -22.89 4.51 -3.55
N SER A 75 -21.83 4.69 -4.34
CA SER A 75 -21.00 5.90 -4.38
C SER A 75 -20.29 6.23 -3.06
N ASP A 76 -20.20 5.28 -2.13
CA ASP A 76 -19.46 5.45 -0.88
C ASP A 76 -17.96 5.50 -1.15
N THR A 77 -17.25 6.45 -0.52
CA THR A 77 -15.80 6.58 -0.67
C THR A 77 -15.10 5.48 0.13
N VAL A 78 -14.36 4.61 -0.57
CA VAL A 78 -13.65 3.46 0.02
C VAL A 78 -12.15 3.55 -0.11
N ALA A 79 -11.66 4.39 -1.02
CA ALA A 79 -10.25 4.64 -1.21
C ALA A 79 -10.01 6.05 -1.77
N TRP A 80 -8.76 6.48 -1.74
CA TRP A 80 -8.32 7.76 -2.27
C TRP A 80 -7.17 7.53 -3.24
N PHE A 81 -7.20 8.25 -4.37
CA PHE A 81 -6.07 8.30 -5.28
C PHE A 81 -5.62 9.74 -5.49
N VAL A 82 -4.32 9.96 -5.40
CA VAL A 82 -3.69 11.27 -5.59
C VAL A 82 -2.68 11.13 -6.71
N ALA A 83 -2.71 12.01 -7.70
CA ALA A 83 -1.81 11.93 -8.85
C ALA A 83 -1.43 13.31 -9.37
N HIS A 84 -0.18 13.46 -9.81
CA HIS A 84 0.29 14.66 -10.50
C HIS A 84 -0.61 14.99 -11.71
N ALA A 85 -0.83 16.27 -11.99
CA ALA A 85 -1.76 16.71 -13.04
C ALA A 85 -1.37 16.23 -14.45
N ASP A 86 -0.08 15.95 -14.66
CA ASP A 86 0.47 15.55 -15.97
C ASP A 86 0.33 14.05 -16.30
N ILE A 87 -0.24 13.23 -15.40
CA ILE A 87 -0.40 11.78 -15.65
C ILE A 87 -1.86 11.39 -15.80
N ASP A 88 -2.12 10.37 -16.62
CA ASP A 88 -3.45 9.74 -16.69
C ASP A 88 -3.69 8.95 -15.40
N PRO A 89 -4.64 9.37 -14.54
CA PRO A 89 -4.85 8.73 -13.26
C PRO A 89 -5.34 7.27 -13.40
N ARG A 90 -6.02 6.92 -14.50
CA ARG A 90 -6.53 5.56 -14.71
C ARG A 90 -5.38 4.61 -15.05
N GLN A 91 -4.48 5.02 -15.94
CA GLN A 91 -3.32 4.22 -16.32
C GLN A 91 -2.36 4.03 -15.14
N GLU A 92 -2.17 5.07 -14.32
CA GLU A 92 -1.28 4.99 -13.16
C GLU A 92 -1.87 4.10 -12.04
N VAL A 93 -3.18 4.19 -11.75
CA VAL A 93 -3.84 3.27 -10.81
C VAL A 93 -3.75 1.84 -11.31
N ASP A 94 -4.06 1.59 -12.59
CA ASP A 94 -3.98 0.24 -13.17
C ASP A 94 -2.57 -0.35 -13.03
N LYS A 95 -1.53 0.43 -13.34
CA LYS A 95 -0.13 0.05 -13.11
C LYS A 95 0.12 -0.32 -11.65
N ILE A 96 -0.26 0.54 -10.71
CA ILE A 96 -0.05 0.30 -9.27
C ILE A 96 -0.76 -0.98 -8.84
N LEU A 97 -2.04 -1.13 -9.20
CA LEU A 97 -2.83 -2.29 -8.81
C LEU A 97 -2.24 -3.57 -9.38
N ARG A 98 -1.81 -3.59 -10.64
CA ARG A 98 -1.19 -4.76 -11.26
C ARG A 98 0.06 -5.23 -10.52
N ILE A 99 0.84 -4.30 -9.95
CA ILE A 99 2.11 -4.58 -9.29
C ILE A 99 1.92 -4.89 -7.80
N SER A 100 1.06 -4.14 -7.11
CA SER A 100 0.86 -4.22 -5.66
C SER A 100 -0.53 -3.69 -5.27
N GLY A 101 -1.55 -4.48 -5.60
CA GLY A 101 -2.94 -4.23 -5.26
C GLY A 101 -3.28 -4.56 -3.80
N SER A 102 -4.56 -4.84 -3.54
CA SER A 102 -5.04 -5.25 -2.22
C SER A 102 -4.60 -6.68 -1.92
N PRO A 103 -3.88 -6.95 -0.81
CA PRO A 103 -3.45 -8.32 -0.44
C PRO A 103 -4.55 -9.36 -0.34
N TYR A 104 -5.81 -8.94 -0.37
CA TYR A 104 -6.99 -9.79 -0.23
C TYR A 104 -7.69 -10.05 -1.57
N GLU A 105 -7.21 -9.45 -2.66
CA GLU A 105 -7.65 -9.82 -4.00
C GLU A 105 -6.77 -10.94 -4.57
N PRO A 106 -7.30 -11.87 -5.38
CA PRO A 106 -6.49 -12.97 -5.90
C PRO A 106 -5.28 -12.54 -6.74
N ASP A 107 -5.41 -11.43 -7.48
CA ASP A 107 -4.36 -10.89 -8.37
C ASP A 107 -3.65 -9.70 -7.70
N HIS A 108 -3.27 -9.82 -6.42
CA HIS A 108 -2.80 -8.68 -5.63
C HIS A 108 -1.37 -8.23 -5.93
N GLY A 109 -0.60 -8.99 -6.72
CA GLY A 109 0.81 -8.70 -6.95
C GLY A 109 1.62 -8.81 -5.65
N SER A 110 2.58 -7.90 -5.45
CA SER A 110 3.46 -7.94 -4.28
C SER A 110 2.83 -7.24 -3.08
N THR A 111 2.85 -7.87 -1.90
CA THR A 111 2.34 -7.26 -0.65
C THR A 111 3.40 -6.45 0.12
N MET A 112 4.65 -6.53 -0.32
CA MET A 112 5.84 -5.90 0.27
C MET A 112 6.74 -5.34 -0.83
N ASN A 113 7.68 -4.48 -0.44
CA ASN A 113 8.72 -4.01 -1.37
C ASN A 113 9.67 -5.16 -1.75
N ASN A 114 9.76 -5.43 -3.04
CA ASN A 114 10.63 -6.41 -3.68
C ASN A 114 11.14 -5.90 -5.03
N ASP A 115 11.90 -6.73 -5.75
CA ASP A 115 12.44 -6.37 -7.06
C ASP A 115 11.35 -6.01 -8.10
N ALA A 116 10.17 -6.64 -8.05
CA ALA A 116 9.08 -6.32 -8.97
C ALA A 116 8.52 -4.92 -8.71
N THR A 117 8.25 -4.58 -7.45
CA THR A 117 7.81 -3.24 -7.04
C THR A 117 8.87 -2.18 -7.35
N SER A 118 10.14 -2.49 -7.10
CA SER A 118 11.28 -1.61 -7.38
C SER A 118 11.43 -1.31 -8.87
N ARG A 119 11.35 -2.35 -9.72
CA ARG A 119 11.40 -2.19 -11.19
C ARG A 119 10.22 -1.39 -11.76
N ALA A 120 9.05 -1.47 -11.14
CA ALA A 120 7.86 -0.76 -11.58
C ALA A 120 7.72 0.65 -10.97
N GLY A 121 8.67 1.06 -10.11
CA GLY A 121 8.60 2.33 -9.40
C GLY A 121 7.44 2.39 -8.41
N VAL A 122 7.05 1.27 -7.80
CA VAL A 122 5.99 1.21 -6.79
C VAL A 122 6.62 1.04 -5.42
N PHE A 123 6.35 1.97 -4.51
CA PHE A 123 6.73 1.84 -3.10
C PHE A 123 5.51 1.48 -2.26
N VAL A 124 5.60 0.33 -1.61
CA VAL A 124 4.55 -0.32 -0.83
C VAL A 124 4.69 0.08 0.63
N ILE A 125 3.64 0.69 1.20
CA ILE A 125 3.50 0.93 2.64
C ILE A 125 2.22 0.29 3.19
N ASN A 126 2.23 -0.13 4.43
CA ASN A 126 1.09 -0.75 5.10
C ASN A 126 0.78 -0.06 6.43
N ARG A 127 -0.31 -0.44 7.11
CA ARG A 127 -0.75 0.14 8.39
C ARG A 127 0.32 0.32 9.48
N TYR A 128 1.46 -0.35 9.39
CA TYR A 128 2.57 -0.27 10.34
C TYR A 128 3.61 0.80 9.98
N ASP A 129 3.53 1.33 8.77
CA ASP A 129 4.51 2.18 8.12
C ASP A 129 4.18 3.67 8.21
N TRP A 130 3.19 4.11 9.01
CA TRP A 130 2.81 5.54 9.08
C TRP A 130 2.11 5.99 10.37
N SER A 131 2.08 5.16 11.41
CA SER A 131 1.49 5.48 12.71
C SER A 131 2.09 4.56 13.79
N TYR A 132 1.24 3.93 14.61
CA TYR A 132 1.42 3.16 15.85
C TYR A 132 2.78 2.54 16.20
N TYR A 133 3.56 2.07 15.22
CA TYR A 133 4.84 1.39 15.46
C TYR A 133 6.04 2.35 15.48
N ASP A 134 5.83 3.61 15.09
CA ASP A 134 6.82 4.67 15.19
C ASP A 134 6.53 5.57 16.40
N LYS A 135 7.59 5.98 17.10
CA LYS A 135 7.48 6.89 18.25
C LYS A 135 8.25 8.19 18.08
N ARG A 136 8.86 8.42 16.92
CA ARG A 136 9.65 9.63 16.67
C ARG A 136 8.72 10.83 16.66
N CYS A 137 9.06 11.87 17.42
CA CYS A 137 8.23 13.07 17.61
C CYS A 137 6.83 12.81 18.23
N PHE A 138 6.55 11.60 18.71
CA PHE A 138 5.25 11.27 19.30
C PHE A 138 5.00 12.04 20.59
N ASP A 139 6.01 12.17 21.46
CA ASP A 139 5.89 12.91 22.72
C ASP A 139 5.65 14.42 22.52
N GLU A 140 6.01 14.96 21.35
CA GLU A 140 5.85 16.38 21.01
C GLU A 140 4.48 16.68 20.37
N ILE A 141 4.05 15.82 19.45
CA ILE A 141 2.87 16.07 18.60
C ILE A 141 1.68 15.17 18.94
N GLY A 142 1.93 13.92 19.33
CA GLY A 142 0.93 12.87 19.52
C GLY A 142 0.24 12.44 18.22
N GLU A 143 -0.90 11.74 18.36
CA GLU A 143 -1.80 11.37 17.25
C GLU A 143 -2.86 12.45 16.95
N GLY A 144 -2.92 13.50 17.78
CA GLY A 144 -3.98 14.51 17.77
C GLY A 144 -5.24 14.04 18.48
N GLN A 145 -6.38 14.67 18.17
CA GLN A 145 -7.67 14.23 18.72
C GLN A 145 -8.10 12.87 18.20
N GLU A 146 -8.89 12.14 18.99
CA GLU A 146 -9.51 10.88 18.60
C GLU A 146 -10.94 11.14 18.08
N GLU A 147 -11.44 10.25 17.23
CA GLU A 147 -12.88 10.21 16.97
C GLU A 147 -13.65 9.69 18.17
N GLY A 148 -14.98 9.85 18.15
CA GLY A 148 -15.83 9.18 19.13
C GLY A 148 -15.89 7.68 18.92
N ASP A 149 -16.68 7.01 19.76
CA ASP A 149 -16.88 5.55 19.76
C ASP A 149 -17.27 4.96 18.39
N ASP A 150 -17.76 5.78 17.46
CA ASP A 150 -18.12 5.38 16.10
C ASP A 150 -16.91 4.97 15.25
N ASP A 151 -15.73 5.58 15.43
CA ASP A 151 -14.51 5.21 14.67
C ASP A 151 -13.24 5.32 15.51
N MET A 152 -13.08 4.37 16.44
CA MET A 152 -11.91 4.30 17.34
C MET A 152 -10.57 4.12 16.59
N LEU A 153 -10.59 3.74 15.31
CA LEU A 153 -9.40 3.54 14.49
C LEU A 153 -9.12 4.72 13.55
N ALA A 154 -9.82 5.85 13.72
CA ALA A 154 -9.74 6.99 12.82
C ALA A 154 -8.32 7.54 12.58
N ASN A 155 -7.45 7.53 13.60
CA ASN A 155 -6.05 7.93 13.45
C ASN A 155 -5.20 6.91 12.67
N SER A 156 -5.62 5.65 12.62
CA SER A 156 -4.96 4.57 11.85
C SER A 156 -5.52 4.40 10.44
N ASN A 157 -6.79 4.79 10.21
CA ASN A 157 -7.47 4.71 8.91
C ASN A 157 -7.39 6.00 8.08
N SER A 158 -6.54 6.93 8.53
CA SER A 158 -6.24 8.16 7.84
C SER A 158 -4.74 8.35 7.64
N LEU A 159 -4.42 9.23 6.69
CA LEU A 159 -3.05 9.56 6.34
C LEU A 159 -3.00 10.98 5.75
N GLY A 160 -2.06 11.80 6.22
CA GLY A 160 -1.79 13.11 5.63
C GLY A 160 -0.70 13.05 4.56
N LEU A 161 -0.81 13.88 3.52
CA LEU A 161 0.26 14.19 2.57
C LEU A 161 0.46 15.70 2.57
N VAL A 162 1.67 16.16 2.88
CA VAL A 162 1.97 17.59 3.08
C VAL A 162 3.26 17.97 2.36
N ASP A 163 3.23 19.07 1.61
CA ASP A 163 4.46 19.65 1.07
C ASP A 163 5.39 20.05 2.23
N ARG A 164 6.66 19.64 2.13
CA ARG A 164 7.63 19.86 3.22
C ARG A 164 7.70 21.30 3.72
N SER A 165 7.49 22.29 2.84
CA SER A 165 7.65 23.71 3.17
C SER A 165 6.64 24.23 4.20
N VAL A 166 5.53 23.53 4.43
CA VAL A 166 4.43 23.98 5.31
C VAL A 166 4.06 22.97 6.39
N VAL A 167 4.89 21.94 6.61
CA VAL A 167 4.56 20.83 7.54
C VAL A 167 4.15 21.33 8.92
N GLN A 168 4.90 22.29 9.48
CA GLN A 168 4.63 22.76 10.85
C GLN A 168 3.25 23.41 10.96
N GLU A 169 2.91 24.28 10.02
CA GLU A 169 1.61 24.96 9.96
C GLU A 169 0.45 23.95 9.82
N MET A 170 0.60 23.00 8.89
CA MET A 170 -0.44 22.00 8.63
C MET A 170 -0.65 21.05 9.80
N VAL A 171 0.43 20.55 10.41
CA VAL A 171 0.35 19.66 11.58
C VAL A 171 -0.32 20.37 12.76
N GLN A 172 0.07 21.62 13.05
CA GLN A 172 -0.55 22.41 14.12
C GLN A 172 -2.03 22.66 13.87
N ARG A 173 -2.41 22.95 12.62
CA ARG A 173 -3.81 23.11 12.22
C ARG A 173 -4.63 21.84 12.48
N TRP A 174 -4.07 20.66 12.19
CA TRP A 174 -4.78 19.38 12.33
C TRP A 174 -4.74 18.79 13.74
N GLN A 175 -3.77 19.16 14.57
CA GLN A 175 -3.56 18.58 15.89
C GLN A 175 -4.77 18.73 16.83
N GLY A 176 -5.46 19.87 16.75
CA GLY A 176 -6.66 20.16 17.54
C GLY A 176 -7.95 19.56 16.97
N GLU A 177 -7.90 18.96 15.79
CA GLU A 177 -9.08 18.45 15.07
C GLU A 177 -9.10 16.93 15.03
N ARG A 178 -10.32 16.38 15.06
CA ARG A 178 -10.54 14.95 14.87
C ARG A 178 -10.24 14.56 13.42
N PRO A 179 -9.79 13.32 13.14
CA PRO A 179 -9.44 12.89 11.79
C PRO A 179 -10.50 13.17 10.72
N SER A 180 -11.79 13.00 11.02
CA SER A 180 -12.87 13.26 10.06
C SER A 180 -13.06 14.75 9.72
N ARG A 181 -12.49 15.65 10.53
CA ARG A 181 -12.62 17.11 10.43
C ARG A 181 -11.32 17.81 10.02
N ARG A 182 -10.26 17.05 9.77
CA ARG A 182 -9.00 17.60 9.28
C ARG A 182 -9.18 18.04 7.83
N ASP A 183 -9.40 19.33 7.63
CA ASP A 183 -9.61 19.90 6.31
C ASP A 183 -8.35 19.83 5.44
N SER A 184 -8.55 19.57 4.15
CA SER A 184 -7.49 19.74 3.16
C SER A 184 -7.24 21.22 2.87
N ALA A 185 -5.99 21.57 2.57
CA ALA A 185 -5.53 22.89 2.17
C ALA A 185 -4.62 22.78 0.94
N GLU A 186 -4.23 23.93 0.38
CA GLU A 186 -3.45 24.02 -0.87
C GLU A 186 -2.19 23.12 -0.85
N HIS A 187 -1.48 23.07 0.28
CA HIS A 187 -0.20 22.37 0.40
C HIS A 187 -0.26 21.13 1.31
N GLY A 188 -1.45 20.71 1.73
CA GLY A 188 -1.59 19.52 2.55
C GLY A 188 -2.99 18.93 2.49
N ILE A 189 -3.07 17.63 2.25
CA ILE A 189 -4.34 16.90 2.17
C ILE A 189 -4.39 15.85 3.27
N TRP A 190 -5.60 15.62 3.78
CA TRP A 190 -5.88 14.58 4.76
C TRP A 190 -6.79 13.54 4.12
N LEU A 191 -6.30 12.31 4.00
CA LEU A 191 -7.03 11.20 3.42
C LEU A 191 -7.62 10.39 4.56
N TYR A 192 -8.95 10.37 4.69
CA TYR A 192 -9.67 9.64 5.73
C TYR A 192 -10.64 8.65 5.11
N ILE A 193 -10.61 7.40 5.55
CA ILE A 193 -11.53 6.34 5.14
C ILE A 193 -12.29 5.87 6.38
N PRO A 194 -13.54 6.33 6.58
CA PRO A 194 -14.32 6.00 7.78
C PRO A 194 -14.42 4.50 8.00
N HIS A 195 -14.18 4.05 9.23
CA HIS A 195 -14.22 2.65 9.65
C HIS A 195 -13.30 1.73 8.83
N GLY A 196 -12.29 2.30 8.16
CA GLY A 196 -11.28 1.52 7.45
C GLY A 196 -10.45 0.71 8.43
N GLU A 197 -10.18 -0.55 8.08
CA GLU A 197 -9.22 -1.38 8.80
C GLU A 197 -8.13 -1.89 7.85
N TYR A 198 -7.02 -2.35 8.42
CA TYR A 198 -5.91 -2.95 7.67
C TYR A 198 -5.55 -2.14 6.42
N MET A 199 -5.06 -0.94 6.68
CA MET A 199 -4.85 0.04 5.63
C MET A 199 -3.58 -0.22 4.82
N PHE A 200 -3.60 0.27 3.59
CA PHE A 200 -2.53 0.15 2.61
C PHE A 200 -2.29 1.46 1.87
N GLY A 201 -1.02 1.77 1.61
CA GLY A 201 -0.60 2.89 0.77
C GLY A 201 0.37 2.43 -0.32
N ARG A 202 0.27 3.02 -1.52
CA ARG A 202 1.17 2.73 -2.65
C ARG A 202 1.59 4.03 -3.29
N PHE A 203 2.87 4.37 -3.24
CA PHE A 203 3.42 5.45 -4.04
C PHE A 203 3.80 4.93 -5.42
N GLY A 204 3.38 5.63 -6.47
CA GLY A 204 3.91 5.44 -7.82
C GLY A 204 4.97 6.51 -8.11
N PHE A 205 6.15 6.09 -8.55
CA PHE A 205 7.25 6.94 -8.95
C PHE A 205 7.26 7.15 -10.47
N ASN A 206 7.93 8.23 -10.89
CA ASN A 206 8.22 8.50 -12.29
C ASN A 206 9.11 7.39 -12.91
N ASP A 207 9.22 7.39 -14.23
CA ASP A 207 9.92 6.31 -14.97
C ASP A 207 11.42 6.24 -14.66
N THR A 208 12.00 7.30 -14.08
CA THR A 208 13.39 7.32 -13.59
C THR A 208 13.54 6.92 -12.12
N HIS A 209 12.44 6.59 -11.44
CA HIS A 209 12.35 6.25 -10.01
C HIS A 209 12.90 7.32 -9.06
N THR A 210 12.93 8.59 -9.49
CA THR A 210 13.54 9.69 -8.74
C THR A 210 12.55 10.46 -7.89
N ALA A 211 11.27 10.49 -8.26
CA ALA A 211 10.24 11.22 -7.55
C ALA A 211 8.88 10.50 -7.64
N ALA A 212 8.16 10.47 -6.53
CA ALA A 212 6.76 10.07 -6.49
C ALA A 212 5.93 11.01 -7.37
N ARG A 213 4.95 10.46 -8.09
CA ARG A 213 3.98 11.19 -8.93
C ARG A 213 2.54 10.77 -8.64
N SER A 214 2.33 9.74 -7.82
CA SER A 214 1.02 9.28 -7.41
C SER A 214 1.05 8.59 -6.05
N PHE A 215 -0.12 8.52 -5.40
CA PHE A 215 -0.35 7.79 -4.16
C PHE A 215 -1.75 7.19 -4.12
N LEU A 216 -1.85 5.90 -3.86
CA LEU A 216 -3.11 5.17 -3.66
C LEU A 216 -3.24 4.79 -2.19
N PHE A 217 -4.37 5.13 -1.56
CA PHE A 217 -4.67 4.83 -0.15
C PHE A 217 -6.00 4.09 -0.03
N PHE A 218 -5.99 2.93 0.62
CA PHE A 218 -7.15 2.03 0.67
C PHE A 218 -7.11 1.11 1.89
N SER A 219 -8.21 0.40 2.15
CA SER A 219 -8.37 -0.53 3.27
C SER A 219 -8.47 -1.99 2.80
N VAL A 220 -8.46 -2.95 3.73
CA VAL A 220 -8.77 -4.36 3.43
C VAL A 220 -10.11 -4.54 2.75
N TYR A 221 -11.09 -3.68 3.04
CA TYR A 221 -12.44 -3.77 2.51
C TYR A 221 -12.58 -3.23 1.09
N THR A 222 -11.51 -2.70 0.50
CA THR A 222 -11.54 -2.16 -0.86
C THR A 222 -11.50 -3.29 -1.89
N GLU A 223 -12.63 -3.55 -2.53
CA GLU A 223 -12.76 -4.45 -3.68
C GLU A 223 -12.61 -3.65 -4.98
N PHE A 224 -11.46 -3.74 -5.65
CA PHE A 224 -11.18 -2.92 -6.84
C PHE A 224 -12.00 -3.36 -8.07
N THR A 225 -12.54 -4.58 -8.04
CA THR A 225 -13.53 -5.05 -9.01
C THR A 225 -14.91 -4.42 -8.88
N ARG A 226 -15.15 -3.65 -7.80
CA ARG A 226 -16.40 -2.89 -7.57
C ARG A 226 -16.15 -1.41 -7.33
N THR A 227 -14.90 -1.01 -7.18
CA THR A 227 -14.48 0.37 -6.96
C THR A 227 -14.26 1.07 -8.30
N SER A 228 -14.68 2.33 -8.44
CA SER A 228 -14.49 3.18 -9.62
C SER A 228 -14.04 4.59 -9.23
N PHE A 229 -13.57 5.37 -10.20
CA PHE A 229 -13.41 6.81 -10.00
C PHE A 229 -14.77 7.49 -9.92
N LEU A 230 -14.94 8.43 -8.99
CA LEU A 230 -16.18 9.20 -8.90
C LEU A 230 -16.52 9.89 -10.23
N GLY A 231 -17.71 9.59 -10.77
CA GLY A 231 -18.23 10.16 -12.00
C GLY A 231 -17.84 9.43 -13.29
N ILE A 232 -17.00 8.39 -13.21
CA ILE A 232 -16.67 7.53 -14.36
C ILE A 232 -17.36 6.17 -14.23
N PRO A 233 -18.06 5.70 -15.28
CA PRO A 233 -18.52 4.32 -15.34
C PRO A 233 -17.34 3.39 -15.63
N GLY A 234 -17.25 2.28 -14.90
CA GLY A 234 -16.20 1.27 -15.04
C GLY A 234 -15.35 1.12 -13.77
N THR A 235 -15.12 -0.12 -13.39
CA THR A 235 -14.38 -0.48 -12.18
C THR A 235 -12.87 -0.43 -12.43
N LEU A 236 -12.09 -0.29 -11.36
CA LEU A 236 -10.63 -0.21 -11.42
C LEU A 236 -9.99 -1.55 -11.78
N ARG A 237 -10.69 -2.66 -11.54
CA ARG A 237 -10.34 -3.99 -12.03
C ARG A 237 -11.53 -4.67 -12.67
N GLU A 238 -11.24 -5.54 -13.62
CA GLU A 238 -12.23 -6.44 -14.18
C GLU A 238 -12.44 -7.64 -13.26
N HIS A 239 -13.71 -8.02 -13.09
CA HIS A 239 -14.03 -9.28 -12.43
C HIS A 239 -13.68 -10.45 -13.36
N MET A 240 -12.72 -11.27 -12.97
CA MET A 240 -12.36 -12.50 -13.68
C MET A 240 -12.78 -13.74 -12.89
N THR A 241 -13.35 -14.71 -13.59
CA THR A 241 -13.57 -16.06 -13.05
C THR A 241 -12.21 -16.74 -12.78
N PRO A 242 -12.17 -17.78 -11.92
CA PRO A 242 -10.94 -18.54 -11.69
C PRO A 242 -10.32 -19.11 -12.96
N GLN A 243 -11.15 -19.52 -13.94
CA GLN A 243 -10.67 -20.04 -15.22
C GLN A 243 -10.05 -18.93 -16.08
N GLU A 244 -10.73 -17.79 -16.26
CA GLU A 244 -10.20 -16.66 -17.04
C GLU A 244 -8.89 -16.14 -16.47
N ARG A 245 -8.78 -16.09 -15.13
CA ARG A 245 -7.54 -15.73 -14.43
C ARG A 245 -6.44 -16.72 -14.73
N PHE A 246 -6.68 -18.02 -14.56
CA PHE A 246 -5.68 -19.05 -14.84
C PHE A 246 -5.20 -19.00 -16.29
N GLU A 247 -6.11 -18.85 -17.25
CA GLU A 247 -5.76 -18.71 -18.66
C GLU A 247 -4.95 -17.44 -18.96
N ARG A 248 -5.26 -16.32 -18.29
CA ARG A 248 -4.47 -15.08 -18.37
C ARG A 248 -3.06 -15.30 -17.83
N GLU A 249 -2.93 -15.85 -16.64
CA GLU A 249 -1.66 -16.10 -15.98
C GLU A 249 -0.76 -17.07 -16.78
N LEU A 250 -1.34 -18.09 -17.42
CA LEU A 250 -0.63 -18.95 -18.36
C LEU A 250 -0.08 -18.16 -19.56
N ARG A 251 -0.87 -17.24 -20.14
CA ARG A 251 -0.41 -16.37 -21.25
C ARG A 251 0.69 -15.40 -20.80
N GLU A 252 0.65 -14.96 -19.55
CA GLU A 252 1.62 -14.06 -18.94
C GLU A 252 2.90 -14.78 -18.46
N GLY A 253 2.92 -16.12 -18.52
CA GLY A 253 4.08 -16.92 -18.15
C GLY A 253 4.29 -17.05 -16.64
N VAL A 254 3.22 -16.95 -15.86
CA VAL A 254 3.27 -17.15 -14.39
C VAL A 254 3.78 -18.57 -14.08
N ASP A 255 4.70 -18.66 -13.11
CA ASP A 255 5.21 -19.93 -12.62
C ASP A 255 4.25 -20.55 -11.59
N PHE A 256 3.65 -21.68 -11.95
CA PHE A 256 2.76 -22.46 -11.08
C PHE A 256 3.47 -23.57 -10.30
N SER A 257 4.81 -23.63 -10.32
CA SER A 257 5.60 -24.63 -9.59
C SER A 257 5.38 -24.60 -8.07
N GLY A 258 4.93 -23.45 -7.54
CA GLY A 258 4.80 -23.20 -6.11
C GLY A 258 6.12 -22.91 -5.40
N MET A 259 7.25 -22.89 -6.13
CA MET A 259 8.58 -22.66 -5.54
C MET A 259 8.73 -21.29 -4.89
N GLU A 260 8.11 -20.25 -5.46
CA GLU A 260 8.10 -18.92 -4.86
C GLU A 260 7.38 -18.91 -3.49
N LYS A 261 6.23 -19.60 -3.39
CA LYS A 261 5.50 -19.74 -2.12
C LYS A 261 6.32 -20.51 -1.09
N VAL A 262 6.99 -21.58 -1.49
CA VAL A 262 7.90 -22.34 -0.61
C VAL A 262 9.05 -21.44 -0.12
N GLN A 263 9.67 -20.67 -1.02
CA GLN A 263 10.73 -19.74 -0.65
C GLN A 263 10.23 -18.66 0.33
N ASP A 264 9.05 -18.09 0.11
CA ASP A 264 8.48 -17.08 1.01
C ASP A 264 8.18 -17.67 2.40
N MET A 265 7.58 -18.87 2.46
CA MET A 265 7.33 -19.59 3.71
C MET A 265 8.62 -19.89 4.49
N VAL A 266 9.69 -20.29 3.80
CA VAL A 266 11.00 -20.53 4.42
C VAL A 266 11.64 -19.21 4.88
N SER A 267 11.47 -18.12 4.12
CA SER A 267 12.01 -16.80 4.46
C SER A 267 11.31 -16.12 5.64
N CYS A 268 10.05 -16.50 5.92
CA CYS A 268 9.26 -15.98 7.04
C CYS A 268 9.57 -16.68 8.37
N GLN A 269 10.44 -17.69 8.39
CA GLN A 269 10.82 -18.34 9.64
C GLN A 269 11.87 -17.49 10.37
N TYR A 270 11.45 -16.90 11.49
CA TYR A 270 12.28 -16.29 12.54
C TYR A 270 13.21 -17.30 13.26
N VAL A 271 13.57 -18.37 12.56
CA VAL A 271 14.25 -19.51 13.13
C VAL A 271 15.58 -19.56 12.41
N SER A 272 16.63 -19.12 13.09
CA SER A 272 17.98 -19.58 12.75
C SER A 272 17.87 -21.09 12.54
N PRO A 273 18.34 -21.65 11.41
CA PRO A 273 18.23 -23.08 11.18
C PRO A 273 18.74 -23.80 12.43
N PRO A 274 18.06 -24.87 12.88
CA PRO A 274 18.46 -25.55 14.10
C PRO A 274 19.95 -25.93 13.99
N PRO A 275 20.67 -26.03 15.13
CA PRO A 275 22.08 -26.42 15.12
C PRO A 275 22.31 -27.62 14.21
N ALA A 276 23.46 -27.71 13.54
CA ALA A 276 23.73 -28.77 12.57
C ALA A 276 23.49 -30.20 13.12
N SER A 277 23.63 -30.38 14.44
CA SER A 277 23.32 -31.62 15.16
C SER A 277 21.83 -32.00 15.23
N GLU A 278 20.94 -31.03 15.03
CA GLU A 278 19.47 -31.18 15.05
C GLU A 278 18.86 -31.13 13.64
N GLN A 279 19.69 -30.87 12.62
CA GLN A 279 19.26 -30.91 11.23
C GLN A 279 19.11 -32.37 10.80
N LEU A 280 17.90 -32.73 10.36
CA LEU A 280 17.56 -34.10 9.91
C LEU A 280 18.00 -34.39 8.47
N GLY A 281 18.58 -33.41 7.77
CA GLY A 281 19.12 -33.55 6.42
C GLY A 281 20.66 -33.53 6.36
N PRO A 282 21.26 -33.45 5.15
CA PRO A 282 20.59 -33.35 3.86
C PRO A 282 19.89 -34.65 3.50
N TYR A 283 18.66 -34.52 3.02
CA TYR A 283 17.89 -35.64 2.49
C TYR A 283 18.23 -35.84 1.00
N ASP A 284 18.05 -37.06 0.47
CA ASP A 284 18.36 -37.33 -0.94
C ASP A 284 17.34 -36.60 -1.84
N PRO A 285 17.76 -35.86 -2.89
CA PRO A 285 16.83 -35.21 -3.82
C PRO A 285 15.80 -36.17 -4.44
N SER A 286 16.13 -37.46 -4.53
CA SER A 286 15.23 -38.50 -5.05
C SER A 286 14.11 -38.91 -4.08
N ASP A 287 14.19 -38.51 -2.80
CA ASP A 287 13.17 -38.77 -1.77
C ASP A 287 11.93 -37.87 -1.89
N TYR A 288 11.97 -36.80 -2.69
CA TYR A 288 10.91 -35.75 -2.75
C TYR A 288 10.24 -35.55 -4.11
N ILE A 289 10.58 -36.34 -5.12
CA ILE A 289 9.86 -36.27 -6.39
C ILE A 289 8.54 -37.02 -6.20
N LEU A 290 7.43 -36.28 -6.11
CA LEU A 290 6.09 -36.84 -6.22
C LEU A 290 6.02 -37.67 -7.50
N ARG A 291 5.88 -38.98 -7.34
CA ARG A 291 5.67 -39.91 -8.45
C ARG A 291 4.18 -39.99 -8.74
N GLU A 292 3.83 -40.45 -9.93
CA GLU A 292 2.43 -40.57 -10.36
C GLU A 292 1.57 -41.41 -9.38
N GLN A 293 2.19 -42.39 -8.73
CA GLN A 293 1.58 -43.23 -7.69
C GLN A 293 1.24 -42.48 -6.39
N ASP A 294 1.93 -41.38 -6.08
CA ASP A 294 1.77 -40.60 -4.84
C ASP A 294 0.58 -39.62 -4.92
N ILE A 295 0.06 -39.37 -6.13
CA ILE A 295 -1.10 -38.50 -6.37
C ILE A 295 -2.38 -39.07 -5.73
N LYS A 296 -2.54 -40.41 -5.71
CA LYS A 296 -3.73 -41.05 -5.13
C LYS A 296 -3.83 -40.81 -3.61
N PRO A 297 -2.78 -41.07 -2.80
CA PRO A 297 -2.74 -40.70 -1.38
C PRO A 297 -3.07 -39.23 -1.10
N VAL A 298 -2.48 -38.30 -1.86
CA VAL A 298 -2.69 -36.84 -1.69
C VAL A 298 -4.15 -36.47 -1.96
N ARG A 299 -4.78 -37.05 -2.99
CA ARG A 299 -6.22 -36.82 -3.28
C ARG A 299 -7.15 -37.40 -2.23
N SER A 300 -6.74 -38.45 -1.52
CA SER A 300 -7.52 -39.08 -0.45
C SER A 300 -7.31 -38.43 0.92
N TYR A 301 -6.34 -37.52 1.05
CA TYR A 301 -6.09 -36.81 2.30
C TYR A 301 -7.27 -35.87 2.60
N ARG A 302 -7.99 -36.16 3.69
CA ARG A 302 -8.93 -35.25 4.32
C ARG A 302 -8.33 -34.92 5.68
N GLU A 303 -8.13 -33.63 5.95
CA GLU A 303 -7.86 -33.16 7.31
C GLU A 303 -9.03 -33.58 8.20
N GLU A 304 -8.72 -34.26 9.31
CA GLU A 304 -9.69 -34.46 10.41
C GLU A 304 -9.89 -33.17 11.19
#